data_AF-A0A5E7T3J3-F1
#
_entry.id   AF-A0A5E7T3J3-F1
#
_cell.length_a   1.000
_cell.length_b   1.000
_cell.length_c   1.000
_cell.angle_alpha   90.00
_cell.angle_beta   90.00
_cell.angle_gamma   90.00
#
_symmetry.space_group_name_H-M   'P 1'
#
loop_
_entity.id
_entity.type
_entity.pdbx_description
1 polymer ?
#
loop_
_entity_poly.entity_id
_entity_poly.type
_entity_poly.pdbx_seq_one_letter_code
_entity_poly.pdbx_strand_id
1 'polypeptide(L)'
;MSTDRSKDENAQTRNVLFSIVEDAVAASRYRTADIAATPTTGKEDSSDVVPHQTGENTVTAQTGGIYPFRGQVFFKWQSLGTKVRFEKIEYKIEKGNNNGGNNANVSIGLIGGSIITAKTDHGIQDGQWHTLTTNLEVNWSYAIFLVAEFIFDKSMAADPEASAVDTIYL
;
A
#
# COMPACT_ATOMS: atom_id res chain seq x y z
N MET A 1 16.35 42.00 -26.94
CA MET A 1 16.39 40.53 -26.86
C MET A 1 16.25 40.15 -25.40
N SER A 2 15.04 39.81 -24.97
CA SER A 2 14.77 39.28 -23.63
C SER A 2 14.57 37.77 -23.75
N THR A 3 15.51 36.99 -23.25
CA THR A 3 15.32 35.57 -22.98
C THR A 3 14.61 35.45 -21.63
N ASP A 4 13.29 35.43 -21.68
CA ASP A 4 12.46 35.14 -20.51
C ASP A 4 12.52 33.64 -20.18
N ARG A 5 12.50 33.37 -18.88
CA ARG A 5 12.78 32.08 -18.23
C ARG A 5 11.93 30.93 -18.78
N SER A 6 12.56 29.83 -19.18
CA SER A 6 11.89 28.53 -19.10
C SER A 6 11.82 28.15 -17.63
N LYS A 7 10.62 28.27 -17.03
CA LYS A 7 10.31 27.60 -15.77
C LYS A 7 10.62 26.12 -15.94
N ASP A 8 11.50 25.59 -15.10
CA ASP A 8 11.77 24.17 -14.95
C ASP A 8 10.47 23.37 -14.98
N GLU A 9 10.33 22.49 -15.98
CA GLU A 9 9.24 21.52 -16.15
C GLU A 9 9.36 20.32 -15.19
N ASN A 10 10.15 20.43 -14.11
CA ASN A 10 10.32 19.38 -13.12
C ASN A 10 9.31 19.52 -11.96
N ALA A 11 8.06 19.85 -12.28
CA ALA A 11 6.96 19.64 -11.35
C ALA A 11 6.71 18.13 -11.27
N GLN A 12 7.52 17.45 -10.44
CA GLN A 12 7.37 16.06 -10.07
C GLN A 12 5.93 15.87 -9.57
N THR A 13 5.11 15.22 -10.38
CA THR A 13 3.68 15.02 -10.11
C THR A 13 3.55 14.30 -8.77
N ARG A 14 3.11 15.01 -7.72
CA ARG A 14 2.88 14.42 -6.40
C ARG A 14 1.97 13.21 -6.53
N ASN A 15 2.25 12.19 -5.74
CA ASN A 15 1.44 10.99 -5.75
C ASN A 15 0.08 11.23 -5.07
N VAL A 16 -0.97 11.43 -5.87
CA VAL A 16 -2.31 11.77 -5.33
C VAL A 16 -3.07 10.52 -4.85
N LEU A 17 -2.66 9.32 -5.28
CA LEU A 17 -3.42 8.11 -5.02
C LEU A 17 -3.49 7.80 -3.53
N PHE A 18 -2.38 7.87 -2.80
CA PHE A 18 -2.37 7.54 -1.38
C PHE A 18 -3.05 8.61 -0.53
N SER A 19 -2.92 9.89 -0.89
CA SER A 19 -3.67 10.97 -0.24
C SER A 19 -5.19 10.73 -0.34
N ILE A 20 -5.69 10.26 -1.48
CA ILE A 20 -7.10 9.88 -1.64
C ILE A 20 -7.47 8.69 -0.75
N VAL A 21 -6.59 7.71 -0.60
CA VAL A 21 -6.81 6.57 0.31
C VAL A 21 -6.87 7.04 1.77
N GLU A 22 -5.94 7.89 2.21
CA GLU A 22 -5.94 8.45 3.56
C GLU A 22 -7.21 9.28 3.84
N ASP A 23 -7.62 10.11 2.88
CA ASP A 23 -8.87 10.88 2.98
C ASP A 23 -10.10 9.95 3.05
N ALA A 24 -10.13 8.87 2.26
CA ALA A 24 -11.20 7.88 2.31
C ALA A 24 -11.22 7.13 3.65
N VAL A 25 -10.05 6.79 4.22
CA VAL A 25 -9.95 6.23 5.57
C VAL A 25 -10.50 7.22 6.60
N ALA A 26 -10.07 8.48 6.55
CA ALA A 26 -10.53 9.52 7.45
C ALA A 26 -12.06 9.69 7.38
N ALA A 27 -12.63 9.75 6.17
CA ALA A 27 -14.07 9.84 5.95
C ALA A 27 -14.83 8.58 6.42
N SER A 28 -14.25 7.38 6.28
CA SER A 28 -14.88 6.13 6.75
C SER A 28 -14.94 6.04 8.28
N ARG A 29 -13.96 6.61 8.99
CA ARG A 29 -13.96 6.69 10.47
C ARG A 29 -15.12 7.54 10.98
N TYR A 30 -15.49 8.61 10.28
CA TYR A 30 -16.67 9.41 10.62
C TYR A 30 -17.99 8.67 10.38
N ARG A 31 -18.06 7.73 9.41
CA ARG A 31 -19.25 6.88 9.23
C ARG A 31 -19.37 5.76 10.27
N THR A 32 -18.27 5.37 10.91
CA THR A 32 -18.27 4.30 11.91
C THR A 32 -18.70 4.81 13.30
N ALA A 33 -18.60 6.13 13.56
CA ALA A 33 -18.99 6.75 14.82
C ALA A 33 -20.52 6.68 15.09
N ASP A 34 -21.36 6.54 14.06
CA ASP A 34 -22.82 6.41 14.20
C ASP A 34 -23.31 4.97 14.38
N ILE A 35 -22.41 3.99 14.41
CA ILE A 35 -22.76 2.59 14.72
C ILE A 35 -21.94 2.14 15.93
N ALA A 36 -22.31 2.64 17.10
CA ALA A 36 -21.88 2.09 18.38
C ALA A 36 -22.45 0.67 18.52
N ALA A 37 -21.73 -0.33 18.01
CA ALA A 37 -21.98 -1.72 18.31
C ALA A 37 -21.28 -2.08 19.63
N THR A 38 -22.08 -2.39 20.63
CA THR A 38 -21.70 -2.91 21.95
C THR A 38 -20.78 -4.14 21.80
N PRO A 39 -19.65 -4.23 22.53
CA PRO A 39 -18.79 -5.40 22.44
C PRO A 39 -19.49 -6.60 23.08
N THR A 40 -19.86 -7.59 22.26
CA THR A 40 -20.33 -8.89 22.76
C THR A 40 -19.12 -9.81 22.84
N THR A 41 -18.67 -10.10 24.07
CA THR A 41 -17.75 -11.19 24.38
C THR A 41 -18.36 -12.52 23.93
N GLY A 42 -17.78 -13.15 22.90
CA GLY A 42 -18.24 -14.41 22.35
C GLY A 42 -17.09 -15.24 21.80
N LYS A 43 -16.82 -16.33 22.51
CA LYS A 43 -15.99 -17.52 22.24
C LYS A 43 -15.22 -17.60 20.91
N GLU A 44 -13.94 -17.91 21.08
CA GLU A 44 -13.00 -18.40 20.07
C GLU A 44 -13.43 -19.82 19.61
N ASP A 45 -14.31 -19.89 18.61
CA ASP A 45 -14.56 -21.13 17.88
C ASP A 45 -13.41 -21.34 16.88
N SER A 46 -12.47 -22.20 17.26
CA SER A 46 -11.50 -22.85 16.40
C SER A 46 -12.22 -23.78 15.41
N SER A 47 -12.95 -23.19 14.45
CA SER A 47 -13.37 -23.88 13.24
C SER A 47 -12.26 -23.68 12.21
N ASP A 48 -11.74 -24.77 11.64
CA ASP A 48 -10.91 -24.72 10.44
C ASP A 48 -11.74 -24.08 9.33
N VAL A 49 -11.68 -22.75 9.21
CA VAL A 49 -12.37 -22.02 8.15
C VAL A 49 -11.63 -22.34 6.86
N VAL A 50 -12.20 -23.26 6.08
CA VAL A 50 -11.68 -23.61 4.75
C VAL A 50 -11.82 -22.39 3.84
N PRO A 51 -10.72 -21.91 3.23
CA PRO A 51 -10.79 -20.79 2.30
C PRO A 51 -11.65 -21.10 1.09
N HIS A 52 -12.52 -20.15 0.72
CA HIS A 52 -13.29 -20.25 -0.52
C HIS A 52 -12.42 -20.03 -1.75
N GLN A 53 -11.43 -19.14 -1.62
CA GLN A 53 -10.44 -18.82 -2.64
C GLN A 53 -9.13 -18.41 -1.96
N THR A 54 -8.01 -18.61 -2.64
CA THR A 54 -6.70 -18.11 -2.23
C THR A 54 -6.00 -17.50 -3.44
N GLY A 55 -5.06 -16.59 -3.19
CA GLY A 55 -4.29 -15.99 -4.26
C GLY A 55 -3.08 -15.22 -3.78
N GLU A 56 -2.28 -14.84 -4.76
CA GLU A 56 -1.06 -14.08 -4.59
C GLU A 56 -0.99 -12.99 -5.66
N ASN A 57 -0.72 -11.76 -5.24
CA ASN A 57 -0.62 -10.61 -6.12
C ASN A 57 0.67 -9.84 -5.82
N THR A 58 1.31 -9.29 -6.85
CA THR A 58 2.45 -8.38 -6.67
C THR A 58 2.18 -7.05 -7.37
N VAL A 59 2.07 -5.98 -6.58
CA VAL A 59 1.97 -4.61 -7.08
C VAL A 59 3.36 -4.06 -7.25
N THR A 60 3.68 -3.53 -8.44
CA THR A 60 4.98 -2.90 -8.71
C THR A 60 4.79 -1.41 -9.01
N ALA A 61 5.45 -0.57 -8.23
CA ALA A 61 5.53 0.87 -8.43
C ALA A 61 6.95 1.26 -8.85
N GLN A 62 7.08 2.19 -9.78
CA GLN A 62 8.37 2.61 -10.28
C GLN A 62 8.39 4.13 -10.53
N THR A 63 9.48 4.79 -10.13
CA THR A 63 9.65 6.23 -10.41
C THR A 63 9.97 6.44 -11.90
N GLY A 64 9.77 7.66 -12.41
CA GLY A 64 10.30 8.05 -13.71
C GLY A 64 11.84 8.19 -13.71
N GLY A 65 12.42 8.38 -14.90
CA GLY A 65 13.84 8.71 -15.09
C GLY A 65 14.73 7.56 -15.57
N ILE A 66 16.01 7.86 -15.80
CA ILE A 66 17.00 6.93 -16.39
C ILE A 66 17.40 5.84 -15.38
N TYR A 67 17.44 6.16 -14.09
CA TYR A 67 17.74 5.22 -13.00
C TYR A 67 16.57 5.20 -12.01
N PRO A 68 15.47 4.51 -12.34
CA PRO A 68 14.27 4.54 -11.52
C PRO A 68 14.46 3.74 -10.23
N PHE A 69 13.85 4.20 -9.15
CA PHE A 69 13.60 3.35 -7.99
C PHE A 69 12.41 2.45 -8.29
N ARG A 70 12.46 1.22 -7.79
CA ARG A 70 11.38 0.25 -7.95
C ARG A 70 10.99 -0.33 -6.61
N GLY A 71 9.71 -0.15 -6.26
CA GLY A 71 9.08 -0.76 -5.10
C GLY A 71 8.13 -1.86 -5.54
N GLN A 72 8.12 -2.97 -4.81
CA GLN A 72 7.17 -4.07 -5.01
C GLN A 72 6.48 -4.39 -3.69
N VAL A 73 5.18 -4.67 -3.75
CA VAL A 73 4.43 -5.22 -2.61
C VAL A 73 3.82 -6.54 -3.02
N PHE A 74 4.13 -7.59 -2.27
CA PHE A 74 3.55 -8.92 -2.42
C PHE A 74 2.43 -9.10 -1.40
N PHE A 75 1.29 -9.60 -1.87
CA PHE A 75 0.09 -9.87 -1.08
C PHE A 75 -0.24 -11.34 -1.19
N LYS A 76 -0.25 -12.05 -0.06
CA LYS A 76 -0.81 -13.41 0.04
C LYS A 76 -2.15 -13.35 0.76
N TRP A 77 -3.20 -13.83 0.11
CA TRP A 77 -4.56 -13.66 0.61
C TRP A 77 -5.44 -14.91 0.48
N GLN A 78 -6.50 -14.93 1.28
CA GLN A 78 -7.53 -15.96 1.27
C GLN A 78 -8.91 -15.37 1.60
N SER A 79 -9.93 -15.83 0.90
CA SER A 79 -11.34 -15.47 1.12
C SER A 79 -11.95 -16.42 2.16
N LEU A 80 -12.49 -15.86 3.24
CA LEU A 80 -13.01 -16.54 4.42
C LEU A 80 -14.46 -16.06 4.68
N GLY A 81 -15.42 -16.58 3.93
CA GLY A 81 -16.83 -16.22 4.07
C GLY A 81 -17.08 -14.72 3.83
N THR A 82 -17.29 -13.97 4.91
CA THR A 82 -17.58 -12.51 4.86
C THR A 82 -16.31 -11.64 4.94
N LYS A 83 -15.13 -12.26 5.01
CA LYS A 83 -13.84 -11.58 5.14
C LYS A 83 -12.87 -12.04 4.08
N VAL A 84 -11.88 -11.21 3.80
CA VAL A 84 -10.71 -11.55 3.00
C VAL A 84 -9.49 -11.25 3.84
N ARG A 85 -8.76 -12.31 4.18
CA ARG A 85 -7.57 -12.23 5.02
C ARG A 85 -6.33 -12.18 4.15
N PHE A 86 -5.53 -11.14 4.35
CA PHE A 86 -4.18 -11.01 3.84
C PHE A 86 -3.22 -11.60 4.88
N GLU A 87 -2.82 -12.84 4.67
CA GLU A 87 -1.95 -13.60 5.58
C GLU A 87 -0.61 -12.88 5.76
N LYS A 88 -0.05 -12.42 4.65
CA LYS A 88 1.27 -11.80 4.60
C LYS A 88 1.29 -10.70 3.55
N ILE A 89 1.79 -9.54 3.95
CA ILE A 89 2.10 -8.44 3.04
C ILE A 89 3.58 -8.13 3.20
N GLU A 90 4.32 -8.23 2.11
CA GLU A 90 5.75 -7.99 2.07
C GLU A 90 6.07 -6.89 1.08
N TYR A 91 7.15 -6.16 1.32
CA TYR A 91 7.68 -5.19 0.37
C TYR A 91 9.11 -5.52 0.00
N LYS A 92 9.52 -5.08 -1.18
CA LYS A 92 10.90 -5.12 -1.66
C LYS A 92 11.21 -3.82 -2.38
N ILE A 93 12.37 -3.24 -2.11
CA ILE A 93 12.81 -2.00 -2.76
C ILE A 93 14.13 -2.25 -3.47
N GLU A 94 14.14 -2.03 -4.78
CA GLU A 94 15.30 -2.10 -5.65
C GLU A 94 15.74 -0.67 -6.00
N LYS A 95 16.86 -0.21 -5.42
CA LYS A 95 17.43 1.12 -5.69
C LYS A 95 18.18 1.23 -7.02
N GLY A 96 18.54 0.10 -7.62
CA GLY A 96 19.40 0.06 -8.81
C GLY A 96 20.74 0.75 -8.56
N ASN A 97 21.10 1.70 -9.43
CA ASN A 97 22.34 2.49 -9.32
C ASN A 97 22.17 3.80 -8.53
N ASN A 98 21.03 4.01 -7.87
CA ASN A 98 20.83 5.21 -7.06
C ASN A 98 21.70 5.17 -5.80
N ASN A 99 22.34 6.31 -5.50
CA ASN A 99 23.11 6.55 -4.29
C ASN A 99 22.27 7.35 -3.29
N GLY A 100 22.50 7.12 -2.00
CA GLY A 100 21.78 7.78 -0.90
C GLY A 100 20.51 7.03 -0.47
N GLY A 101 20.05 7.34 0.75
CA GLY A 101 18.87 6.73 1.39
C GLY A 101 19.10 5.30 1.87
N ASN A 102 18.94 5.06 3.18
CA ASN A 102 18.88 3.70 3.72
C ASN A 102 17.45 3.25 4.01
N ASN A 103 16.51 4.20 4.10
CA ASN A 103 15.15 3.99 4.52
C ASN A 103 14.18 4.48 3.43
N ALA A 104 12.96 3.97 3.40
CA ALA A 104 11.91 4.46 2.54
C ALA A 104 10.58 4.36 3.28
N ASN A 105 9.64 5.23 2.96
CA ASN A 105 8.27 5.04 3.45
C ASN A 105 7.57 4.09 2.50
N VAL A 106 6.96 3.04 3.05
CA VAL A 106 6.13 2.11 2.31
C VAL A 106 4.76 2.12 2.94
N SER A 107 3.74 2.41 2.13
CA SER A 107 2.36 2.44 2.57
C SER A 107 1.49 1.60 1.65
N ILE A 108 0.54 0.87 2.23
CA ILE A 108 -0.45 0.09 1.47
C ILE A 108 -1.87 0.46 1.89
N GLY A 109 -2.79 0.36 0.95
CA GLY A 109 -4.22 0.51 1.15
C GLY A 109 -4.96 -0.68 0.54
N LEU A 110 -5.85 -1.28 1.31
CA LEU A 110 -6.76 -2.34 0.89
C LEU A 110 -8.17 -1.74 0.88
N ILE A 111 -8.77 -1.64 -0.31
CA ILE A 111 -10.08 -0.96 -0.48
C ILE A 111 -11.08 -1.95 -1.07
N GLY A 112 -12.12 -2.28 -0.32
CA GLY A 112 -13.21 -3.15 -0.74
C GLY A 112 -14.45 -2.91 0.13
N GLY A 113 -14.99 -3.96 0.75
CA GLY A 113 -16.12 -3.83 1.69
C GLY A 113 -15.78 -3.06 2.97
N SER A 114 -14.49 -2.80 3.20
CA SER A 114 -13.93 -1.91 4.20
C SER A 114 -12.60 -1.36 3.69
N ILE A 115 -12.05 -0.34 4.37
CA ILE A 115 -10.74 0.23 4.03
C ILE A 115 -9.76 -0.04 5.16
N ILE A 116 -8.59 -0.60 4.84
CA ILE A 116 -7.50 -0.84 5.79
C ILE A 116 -6.19 -0.35 5.18
N THR A 117 -5.30 0.16 6.03
CA THR A 117 -3.96 0.61 5.65
C THR A 117 -2.89 0.00 6.56
N ALA A 118 -1.68 -0.13 6.04
CA ALA A 118 -0.48 -0.44 6.82
C ALA A 118 0.70 0.34 6.25
N LYS A 119 1.66 0.71 7.10
CA LYS A 119 2.82 1.49 6.67
C LYS A 119 4.06 1.25 7.53
N THR A 120 5.22 1.54 6.95
CA THR A 120 6.51 1.69 7.63
C THR A 120 7.21 2.94 7.11
N ASP A 121 7.88 3.67 7.98
CA ASP A 121 8.74 4.83 7.71
C ASP A 121 10.23 4.47 7.67
N HIS A 122 10.55 3.20 7.92
CA HIS A 122 11.92 2.67 7.93
C HIS A 122 12.06 1.47 6.98
N GLY A 123 11.50 1.59 5.78
CA GLY A 123 11.54 0.57 4.74
C GLY A 123 12.97 0.29 4.26
N ILE A 124 13.38 -0.98 4.32
CA ILE A 124 14.75 -1.39 3.97
C ILE A 124 14.92 -1.45 2.44
N GLN A 125 15.99 -0.85 1.93
CA GLN A 125 16.30 -0.74 0.51
C GLN A 125 17.45 -1.65 0.05
N ASP A 126 17.36 -2.95 0.32
CA ASP A 126 18.42 -3.96 0.05
C ASP A 126 18.10 -4.93 -1.10
N GLY A 127 16.96 -4.76 -1.78
CA GLY A 127 16.50 -5.67 -2.82
C GLY A 127 16.01 -7.03 -2.31
N GLN A 128 15.82 -7.20 -1.00
CA GLN A 128 15.19 -8.38 -0.39
C GLN A 128 13.75 -8.10 0.01
N TRP A 129 12.99 -9.18 0.19
CA TRP A 129 11.62 -9.10 0.72
C TRP A 129 11.64 -8.92 2.23
N HIS A 130 10.87 -7.94 2.70
CA HIS A 130 10.68 -7.62 4.11
C HIS A 130 9.19 -7.65 4.44
N THR A 131 8.84 -8.20 5.59
CA THR A 131 7.44 -8.20 6.03
C THR A 131 7.01 -6.80 6.43
N LEU A 132 5.91 -6.32 5.83
CA LEU A 132 5.24 -5.08 6.23
C LEU A 132 4.28 -5.35 7.39
N THR A 133 3.41 -6.34 7.20
CA THR A 133 2.38 -6.73 8.16
C THR A 133 1.84 -8.12 7.84
N THR A 134 1.15 -8.73 8.80
CA THR A 134 0.49 -10.03 8.65
C THR A 134 -0.94 -9.95 9.15
N ASN A 135 -1.77 -10.92 8.73
CA ASN A 135 -3.13 -11.13 9.22
C ASN A 135 -4.06 -9.90 9.19
N LEU A 136 -4.00 -9.11 8.11
CA LEU A 136 -4.99 -8.05 7.90
C LEU A 136 -6.26 -8.60 7.28
N GLU A 137 -7.42 -8.07 7.65
CA GLU A 137 -8.72 -8.55 7.16
C GLU A 137 -9.60 -7.42 6.67
N VAL A 138 -9.98 -7.45 5.39
CA VAL A 138 -11.03 -6.57 4.87
C VAL A 138 -12.36 -7.31 4.78
N ASN A 139 -13.46 -6.58 4.87
CA ASN A 139 -14.77 -7.13 4.55
C ASN A 139 -14.78 -7.58 3.08
N TRP A 140 -15.42 -8.72 2.84
CA TRP A 140 -15.58 -9.27 1.51
C TRP A 140 -16.25 -8.25 0.58
N SER A 141 -15.74 -8.19 -0.64
CA SER A 141 -16.27 -7.42 -1.75
C SER A 141 -15.90 -8.16 -3.03
N TYR A 142 -16.75 -8.05 -4.05
CA TYR A 142 -16.48 -8.64 -5.37
C TYR A 142 -15.13 -8.16 -5.97
N ALA A 143 -14.72 -6.94 -5.64
CA ALA A 143 -13.42 -6.40 -6.00
C ALA A 143 -12.72 -5.80 -4.77
N ILE A 144 -11.42 -6.03 -4.66
CA ILE A 144 -10.53 -5.39 -3.68
C ILE A 144 -9.38 -4.72 -4.42
N PHE A 145 -9.22 -3.42 -4.24
CA PHE A 145 -8.08 -2.67 -4.75
C PHE A 145 -6.91 -2.77 -3.79
N LEU A 146 -5.75 -3.12 -4.36
CA LEU A 146 -4.45 -3.19 -3.69
C LEU A 146 -3.66 -1.94 -4.08
N VAL A 147 -3.62 -0.95 -3.21
CA VAL A 147 -2.87 0.28 -3.42
C VAL A 147 -1.53 0.16 -2.71
N ALA A 148 -0.44 0.49 -3.40
CA ALA A 148 0.89 0.57 -2.81
C ALA A 148 1.51 1.93 -3.15
N GLU A 149 2.16 2.56 -2.17
CA GLU A 149 2.93 3.78 -2.30
C GLU A 149 4.32 3.59 -1.68
N PHE A 150 5.31 4.20 -2.35
CA PHE A 150 6.69 4.27 -1.92
C PHE A 150 7.17 5.72 -2.00
N ILE A 151 7.81 6.17 -0.91
CA ILE A 151 8.57 7.42 -0.85
C ILE A 151 10.02 7.04 -0.57
N PHE A 152 10.88 7.18 -1.56
CA PHE A 152 12.27 6.76 -1.48
C PHE A 152 13.11 7.89 -0.90
N ASP A 153 13.69 7.72 0.30
CA ASP A 153 14.60 8.70 0.88
C ASP A 153 15.80 8.89 -0.07
N LYS A 154 16.07 10.13 -0.48
CA LYS A 154 17.31 10.49 -1.16
C LYS A 154 18.06 11.53 -0.34
N SER A 155 19.28 11.18 0.06
CA SER A 155 20.17 12.14 0.70
C SER A 155 20.39 13.37 -0.20
N MET A 156 20.01 14.54 0.30
CA MET A 156 20.24 15.86 -0.35
C MET A 156 19.48 16.10 -1.66
N ALA A 157 18.39 15.37 -1.92
CA ALA A 157 17.45 15.66 -3.02
C ALA A 157 16.00 15.51 -2.54
N ALA A 158 15.03 15.91 -3.36
CA ALA A 158 13.64 15.58 -3.10
C ALA A 158 13.43 14.06 -3.18
N ASP A 159 12.67 13.51 -2.24
CA ASP A 159 12.37 12.09 -2.16
C ASP A 159 11.48 11.68 -3.34
N PRO A 160 11.93 10.76 -4.22
CA PRO A 160 11.09 10.28 -5.30
C PRO A 160 9.90 9.49 -4.75
N GLU A 161 8.73 9.72 -5.34
CA GLU A 161 7.50 9.01 -4.99
C GLU A 161 7.06 8.11 -6.15
N ALA A 162 6.49 6.94 -5.83
CA ALA A 162 5.83 6.08 -6.79
C ALA A 162 4.66 5.32 -6.15
N SER A 163 3.59 5.09 -6.90
CA SER A 163 2.49 4.21 -6.49
C SER A 163 2.01 3.36 -7.63
N ALA A 164 1.35 2.27 -7.28
CA ALA A 164 0.60 1.46 -8.20
C ALA A 164 -0.66 0.91 -7.54
N VAL A 165 -1.60 0.48 -8.38
CA VAL A 165 -2.82 -0.19 -7.96
C VAL A 165 -2.98 -1.49 -8.75
N ASP A 166 -3.41 -2.53 -8.07
CA ASP A 166 -3.90 -3.77 -8.68
C ASP A 166 -5.29 -4.11 -8.11
N THR A 167 -5.99 -5.06 -8.70
CA THR A 167 -7.34 -5.46 -8.26
C THR A 167 -7.44 -6.97 -8.18
N ILE A 168 -7.94 -7.46 -7.03
CA ILE A 168 -8.36 -8.85 -6.87
C ILE A 168 -9.86 -8.93 -7.13
N TYR A 169 -10.30 -9.97 -7.83
CA TYR A 169 -11.71 -10.34 -8.00
C TYR A 169 -12.02 -11.63 -7.25
N LEU A 170 -13.16 -11.68 -6.55
CA LEU A 170 -13.56 -12.76 -5.64
C LEU A 170 -14.91 -13.38 -5.99
#